data_AF-A0A0M0HMX7-F1
#
_entry.id   AF-A0A0M0HMX7-F1
#
_cell.length_a   1.000
_cell.length_b   1.000
_cell.length_c   1.000
_cell.angle_alpha   90.00
_cell.angle_beta   90.00
_cell.angle_gamma   90.00
#
_symmetry.space_group_name_H-M   'P 1'
#
loop_
_entity.id
_entity.type
_entity.pdbx_description
1 polymer ?
#
loop_
_entity_poly.entity_id
_entity_poly.type
_entity_poly.pdbx_seq_one_letter_code
_entity_poly.pdbx_strand_id
1 'polypeptide(L)'
;MNKPHKGLWVAYILSCLTPFTCLISGVIAIIYAGYRLDKGEDGELVDSHYYGLIRTFFLNLTYFVVLIITVATSNGVLVGVNDYWYKNSILDKVAYYIPYIGMLLGLLAIFVWFIRMYEGMTKLKNNQPFNFSKGPNL
;
A
#
# COMPACT_ATOMS: atom_id res chain seq x y z
N MET A 1 -22.92 29.27 -8.21
CA MET A 1 -21.91 28.38 -7.58
C MET A 1 -21.48 27.31 -8.59
N ASN A 2 -20.52 27.61 -9.47
CA ASN A 2 -19.92 26.60 -10.36
C ASN A 2 -18.59 26.16 -9.75
N LYS A 3 -18.55 24.98 -9.12
CA LYS A 3 -17.32 24.34 -8.64
C LYS A 3 -16.92 23.23 -9.63
N PRO A 4 -15.62 23.04 -9.94
CA PRO A 4 -15.19 22.18 -11.03
C PRO A 4 -15.36 20.69 -10.67
N HIS A 5 -16.28 20.00 -11.34
CA HIS A 5 -16.60 18.57 -11.13
C HIS A 5 -15.47 17.61 -11.56
N LYS A 6 -14.38 18.13 -12.14
CA LYS A 6 -13.26 17.33 -12.66
C LYS A 6 -12.56 16.51 -11.57
N GLY A 7 -12.39 17.06 -10.37
CA GLY A 7 -11.73 16.33 -9.26
C GLY A 7 -12.54 15.13 -8.77
N LEU A 8 -13.87 15.25 -8.76
CA LEU A 8 -14.78 14.16 -8.38
C LEU A 8 -14.74 13.02 -9.41
N TRP A 9 -14.69 13.36 -10.69
CA TRP A 9 -14.61 12.38 -11.78
C TRP A 9 -13.30 11.59 -11.75
N VAL A 10 -12.17 12.26 -11.48
CA VAL A 10 -10.87 11.60 -11.27
C VAL A 10 -10.92 10.69 -10.04
N ALA A 11 -11.54 11.12 -8.93
CA ALA A 11 -11.71 10.28 -7.76
C ALA A 11 -12.53 9.01 -8.06
N TYR A 12 -13.62 9.12 -8.84
CA TYR A 12 -14.40 7.96 -9.27
C TYR A 12 -13.60 6.97 -10.12
N ILE A 13 -12.83 7.46 -11.10
CA ILE A 13 -11.99 6.60 -11.94
C ILE A 13 -10.91 5.91 -11.12
N LEU A 14 -10.19 6.66 -10.28
CA LEU A 14 -9.15 6.11 -9.43
C LEU A 14 -9.73 5.09 -8.43
N SER A 15 -10.92 5.35 -7.88
CA SER A 15 -11.59 4.42 -6.97
C SER A 15 -12.03 3.13 -7.67
N CYS A 16 -12.30 3.17 -8.97
CA CYS A 16 -12.61 1.98 -9.76
C CYS A 16 -11.35 1.19 -10.15
N LEU A 17 -10.25 1.89 -10.47
CA LEU A 17 -8.96 1.26 -10.80
C LEU A 17 -8.29 0.59 -9.59
N THR A 18 -8.41 1.19 -8.41
CA THR A 18 -7.78 0.69 -7.17
C THR A 18 -8.10 -0.77 -6.84
N PRO A 19 -9.39 -1.21 -6.81
CA PRO A 19 -9.71 -2.60 -6.57
C PRO A 19 -9.32 -3.51 -7.74
N PHE A 20 -9.43 -3.03 -8.97
CA PHE A 20 -9.19 -3.85 -10.17
C PHE A 20 -7.72 -4.23 -10.36
N THR A 21 -6.79 -3.30 -10.15
CA THR A 21 -5.38 -3.54 -10.45
C THR A 21 -4.60 -4.09 -9.26
N CYS A 22 -4.85 -3.58 -8.05
CA CYS A 22 -4.04 -3.93 -6.88
C CYS A 22 -4.66 -5.03 -6.02
N LEU A 23 -5.97 -4.98 -5.77
CA LEU A 23 -6.64 -5.95 -4.89
C LEU A 23 -6.91 -7.28 -5.59
N ILE A 24 -7.52 -7.27 -6.77
CA ILE A 24 -7.86 -8.53 -7.48
C ILE A 24 -6.59 -9.32 -7.84
N SER A 25 -5.58 -8.66 -8.41
CA SER A 25 -4.30 -9.32 -8.76
C SER A 25 -3.61 -9.91 -7.53
N GLY A 26 -3.57 -9.17 -6.42
CA GLY A 26 -2.96 -9.63 -5.17
C GLY A 26 -3.70 -10.80 -4.51
N VAL A 27 -5.04 -10.75 -4.52
CA VAL A 27 -5.89 -11.82 -3.98
C VAL A 27 -5.68 -13.12 -4.75
N ILE A 28 -5.66 -13.08 -6.09
CA ILE A 28 -5.41 -14.26 -6.93
C ILE A 28 -4.01 -14.85 -6.65
N ALA A 29 -2.98 -13.99 -6.54
CA ALA A 29 -1.61 -14.42 -6.24
C ALA A 29 -1.50 -15.12 -4.88
N ILE A 30 -2.20 -14.63 -3.86
CA ILE A 30 -2.23 -15.24 -2.51
C ILE A 30 -3.01 -16.55 -2.51
N ILE A 31 -4.16 -16.60 -3.17
CA ILE A 31 -4.95 -17.84 -3.26
C ILE A 31 -4.11 -18.93 -3.94
N TYR A 32 -3.39 -18.58 -5.01
CA TYR A 32 -2.50 -19.51 -5.70
C TYR A 32 -1.32 -19.94 -4.82
N ALA A 33 -0.65 -19.00 -4.14
CA ALA A 33 0.44 -19.29 -3.22
C ALA A 33 -0.01 -20.18 -2.05
N GLY A 34 -1.17 -19.90 -1.46
CA GLY A 34 -1.77 -20.68 -0.38
C GLY A 34 -2.18 -22.08 -0.83
N TYR A 35 -2.76 -22.22 -2.03
CA TYR A 35 -3.11 -23.52 -2.61
C TYR A 35 -1.88 -24.40 -2.87
N ARG A 36 -0.77 -23.81 -3.33
CA ARG A 36 0.49 -24.55 -3.55
C ARG A 36 1.18 -24.91 -2.24
N LEU A 37 1.17 -24.02 -1.24
CA LEU A 37 1.65 -24.30 0.11
C LEU A 37 0.90 -25.46 0.77
N ASP A 38 -0.43 -25.49 0.67
CA ASP A 38 -1.27 -26.52 1.30
C ASP A 38 -1.01 -27.92 0.71
N LYS A 39 -0.59 -27.99 -0.55
CA LYS A 39 -0.18 -29.25 -1.18
C LYS A 39 1.19 -29.74 -0.72
N GLY A 40 2.09 -28.87 -0.25
CA GLY A 40 3.40 -29.25 0.28
C GLY A 40 4.32 -30.01 -0.71
N GLU A 41 4.02 -29.96 -2.01
CA GLU A 41 4.72 -30.75 -3.05
C GLU A 41 5.96 -30.03 -3.64
N ASP A 42 6.15 -28.75 -3.33
CA ASP A 42 7.15 -27.89 -4.01
C ASP A 42 8.50 -27.76 -3.28
N GLY A 43 8.61 -28.36 -2.09
CA GLY A 43 9.82 -28.35 -1.27
C GLY A 43 10.01 -27.08 -0.43
N GLU A 44 10.74 -27.24 0.67
CA GLU A 44 10.93 -26.25 1.75
C GLU A 44 11.43 -24.87 1.25
N LEU A 45 12.18 -24.87 0.15
CA LEU A 45 12.72 -23.68 -0.50
C LEU A 45 11.61 -22.84 -1.14
N VAL A 46 10.72 -23.46 -1.93
CA VAL A 46 9.64 -22.77 -2.64
C VAL A 46 8.55 -22.32 -1.67
N ASP A 47 8.29 -23.12 -0.64
CA ASP A 47 7.35 -22.78 0.44
C ASP A 47 7.78 -21.51 1.19
N SER A 48 9.09 -21.32 1.41
CA SER A 48 9.63 -20.09 2.02
C SER A 48 9.33 -18.84 1.19
N HIS A 49 9.33 -18.96 -0.15
CA HIS A 49 9.02 -17.87 -1.07
C HIS A 49 7.52 -17.56 -1.11
N TYR A 50 6.66 -18.59 -1.13
CA TYR A 50 5.20 -18.39 -1.06
C TYR A 50 4.79 -17.69 0.23
N TYR A 51 5.34 -18.11 1.38
CA TYR A 51 5.07 -17.44 2.65
C TYR A 51 5.60 -15.99 2.68
N GLY A 52 6.79 -15.76 2.12
CA GLY A 52 7.37 -14.43 1.95
C GLY A 52 6.50 -13.49 1.11
N LEU A 53 5.92 -14.01 0.03
CA LEU A 53 5.05 -13.28 -0.88
C LEU A 53 3.72 -12.89 -0.20
N ILE A 54 3.09 -13.85 0.48
CA ILE A 54 1.86 -13.62 1.26
C ILE A 54 2.10 -12.56 2.35
N ARG A 55 3.16 -12.71 3.15
CA ARG A 55 3.49 -11.80 4.26
C ARG A 55 3.76 -10.38 3.76
N THR A 56 4.57 -10.24 2.70
CA THR A 56 4.94 -8.93 2.15
C THR A 56 3.72 -8.22 1.55
N PHE A 57 2.82 -8.96 0.91
CA PHE A 57 1.56 -8.41 0.42
C PHE A 57 0.70 -7.84 1.55
N PHE A 58 0.44 -8.62 2.60
CA PHE A 58 -0.39 -8.15 3.72
C PHE A 58 0.22 -6.95 4.44
N LEU A 59 1.53 -6.95 4.69
CA LEU A 59 2.22 -5.81 5.31
C LEU A 59 2.07 -4.52 4.48
N ASN A 60 2.22 -4.62 3.16
CA ASN A 60 2.05 -3.47 2.27
C ASN A 60 0.59 -3.04 2.18
N LEU A 61 -0.35 -3.98 2.10
CA LEU A 61 -1.78 -3.69 2.10
C LEU A 61 -2.18 -2.93 3.37
N THR A 62 -1.78 -3.43 4.54
CA THR A 62 -2.04 -2.77 5.83
C THR A 62 -1.40 -1.39 5.86
N TYR A 63 -0.14 -1.24 5.42
CA TYR A 63 0.53 0.05 5.35
C TYR A 63 -0.25 1.07 4.51
N PHE A 64 -0.69 0.70 3.30
CA PHE A 64 -1.47 1.60 2.44
C PHE A 64 -2.82 1.97 3.04
N VAL A 65 -3.54 1.00 3.62
CA VAL A 65 -4.83 1.26 4.28
C VAL A 65 -4.65 2.26 5.43
N VAL A 66 -3.66 2.04 6.30
CA VAL A 66 -3.36 2.95 7.42
C VAL A 66 -2.97 4.33 6.90
N LEU A 67 -2.08 4.41 5.90
CA LEU A 67 -1.63 5.68 5.31
C LEU A 67 -2.81 6.49 4.75
N ILE A 68 -3.72 5.86 4.00
CA ILE A 68 -4.89 6.51 3.42
C ILE A 68 -5.81 7.05 4.53
N ILE A 69 -6.10 6.24 5.55
CA ILE A 69 -6.95 6.64 6.68
C ILE A 69 -6.31 7.80 7.44
N THR A 70 -5.01 7.74 7.71
CA THR A 70 -4.26 8.82 8.39
C THR A 70 -4.31 10.12 7.60
N VAL A 71 -4.06 10.09 6.29
CA VAL A 71 -4.09 11.28 5.43
C VAL A 71 -5.50 11.87 5.35
N ALA A 72 -6.52 11.03 5.17
CA ALA A 72 -7.91 11.47 5.12
C ALA A 72 -8.36 12.09 6.45
N THR A 73 -8.03 11.45 7.56
CA THR A 73 -8.38 11.92 8.91
C THR A 73 -7.66 13.22 9.24
N SER A 74 -6.35 13.31 8.97
CA SER A 74 -5.57 14.51 9.24
C SER A 74 -6.08 15.71 8.44
N ASN A 75 -6.41 15.50 7.16
CA ASN A 75 -7.00 16.55 6.34
C ASN A 75 -8.39 16.97 6.85
N GLY A 76 -9.26 16.01 7.17
CA GLY A 76 -10.60 16.29 7.71
C GLY A 76 -10.58 17.05 9.04
N VAL A 77 -9.69 16.66 9.96
CA VAL A 77 -9.51 17.34 11.25
C VAL A 77 -9.00 18.77 11.04
N LEU A 78 -8.02 18.98 10.18
CA LEU A 78 -7.46 20.33 9.96
C LEU A 78 -8.46 21.27 9.29
N VAL A 79 -9.21 20.80 8.29
CA VAL A 79 -10.30 21.59 7.69
C VAL A 79 -11.38 21.89 8.73
N GLY A 80 -11.76 20.90 9.55
CA GLY A 80 -12.73 21.10 10.63
C GLY A 80 -12.27 22.12 11.69
N VAL A 81 -11.01 22.05 12.12
CA VAL A 81 -10.46 23.04 13.08
C VAL A 81 -10.44 24.44 12.47
N ASN A 82 -10.07 24.56 11.19
CA ASN A 82 -10.03 25.85 10.50
C ASN A 82 -11.43 26.48 10.32
N ASP A 83 -12.43 25.67 9.95
CA ASP A 83 -13.79 26.16 9.68
C ASP A 83 -14.60 26.46 10.96
N TYR A 84 -14.43 25.66 12.01
CA TYR A 84 -15.26 25.76 13.22
C TYR A 84 -14.62 26.52 14.39
N TRP A 85 -13.30 26.50 14.53
CA TRP A 85 -12.63 27.00 15.75
C TRP A 85 -11.69 28.17 15.48
N TYR A 86 -10.88 28.11 14.42
CA TYR A 86 -9.84 29.12 14.19
C TYR A 86 -9.50 29.29 12.70
N LYS A 87 -10.10 30.32 12.07
CA LYS A 87 -9.80 30.68 10.68
C LYS A 87 -8.39 31.25 10.55
N ASN A 88 -7.48 30.45 10.03
CA ASN A 88 -6.12 30.87 9.76
C ASN A 88 -5.65 30.37 8.39
N SER A 89 -5.20 31.30 7.55
CA SER A 89 -4.65 31.02 6.22
C SER A 89 -3.46 30.03 6.22
N ILE A 90 -2.80 29.86 7.36
CA ILE A 90 -1.71 28.90 7.54
C ILE A 90 -2.25 27.46 7.63
N LEU A 91 -3.38 27.24 8.31
CA LEU A 91 -3.99 25.92 8.45
C LEU A 91 -4.52 25.40 7.10
N ASP A 92 -5.12 26.29 6.30
CA ASP A 92 -5.55 25.96 4.93
C ASP A 92 -4.39 25.53 4.03
N LYS A 93 -3.25 26.24 4.13
CA LYS A 93 -2.05 25.86 3.38
C LYS A 93 -1.55 24.47 3.80
N VAL A 94 -1.47 24.19 5.10
CA VAL A 94 -1.01 22.88 5.59
C VAL A 94 -1.98 21.76 5.18
N ALA A 95 -3.29 21.96 5.31
CA ALA A 95 -4.30 20.99 4.89
C ALA A 95 -4.18 20.63 3.40
N TYR A 96 -3.90 21.62 2.55
CA TYR A 96 -3.68 21.41 1.12
C TYR A 96 -2.46 20.51 0.82
N TYR A 97 -1.39 20.58 1.62
CA TYR A 97 -0.17 19.79 1.39
C TYR A 97 -0.24 18.34 1.90
N ILE A 98 -1.14 18.02 2.83
CA ILE A 98 -1.24 16.68 3.45
C ILE A 98 -1.45 15.55 2.42
N PRO A 99 -2.38 15.68 1.45
CA PRO A 99 -2.54 14.67 0.40
C PRO A 99 -1.28 14.44 -0.43
N TYR A 100 -0.49 15.50 -0.70
CA TYR A 100 0.74 15.39 -1.49
C TYR A 100 1.85 14.65 -0.71
N ILE A 101 1.96 14.89 0.60
CA ILE A 101 2.89 14.16 1.46
C ILE A 101 2.49 12.69 1.53
N GLY A 102 1.18 12.40 1.69
CA GLY A 102 0.65 11.04 1.64
C GLY A 102 0.97 10.34 0.32
N MET A 103 0.82 11.03 -0.81
CA MET A 103 1.17 10.52 -2.13
C MET A 103 2.66 10.21 -2.24
N LEU A 104 3.53 11.08 -1.74
CA LEU A 104 4.98 10.88 -1.76
C LEU A 104 5.41 9.67 -0.93
N LEU A 105 4.88 9.52 0.28
CA LEU A 105 5.13 8.35 1.13
C LEU A 105 4.61 7.06 0.47
N GLY A 106 3.43 7.13 -0.15
CA GLY A 106 2.86 6.02 -0.92
C GLY A 106 3.75 5.59 -2.09
N LEU A 107 4.23 6.55 -2.89
CA LEU A 107 5.14 6.28 -4.02
C LEU A 107 6.45 5.64 -3.57
N LEU A 108 7.05 6.14 -2.48
CA LEU A 108 8.26 5.53 -1.91
C LEU A 108 8.00 4.10 -1.44
N ALA A 109 6.86 3.83 -0.80
CA ALA A 109 6.50 2.48 -0.38
C ALA A 109 6.31 1.52 -1.56
N ILE A 110 5.67 1.98 -2.65
CA ILE A 110 5.55 1.21 -3.90
C ILE A 110 6.94 0.87 -4.44
N PHE A 111 7.85 1.86 -4.48
CA PHE A 111 9.22 1.65 -4.97
C PHE A 111 9.99 0.62 -4.13
N VAL A 112 9.93 0.73 -2.81
CA VAL A 112 10.54 -0.24 -1.89
C VAL A 112 9.94 -1.63 -2.06
N TRP A 113 8.62 -1.72 -2.29
CA TRP A 113 7.96 -3.01 -2.57
C TRP A 113 8.47 -3.65 -3.87
N PHE A 114 8.62 -2.88 -4.94
CA PHE A 114 9.19 -3.38 -6.20
C PHE A 114 10.61 -3.90 -6.02
N ILE A 115 11.46 -3.19 -5.26
CA ILE A 115 12.82 -3.65 -4.95
C ILE A 115 12.76 -5.00 -4.21
N ARG A 116 11.93 -5.11 -3.16
CA ARG A 116 11.77 -6.37 -2.40
C ARG A 116 11.28 -7.52 -3.26
N MET A 117 10.37 -7.25 -4.21
CA MET A 117 9.88 -8.26 -5.15
C MET A 117 10.99 -8.74 -6.09
N TYR A 118 11.79 -7.80 -6.62
CA TYR A 118 12.93 -8.10 -7.48
C TYR A 118 14.01 -8.93 -6.75
N GLU A 119 14.33 -8.57 -5.50
CA GLU A 119 15.22 -9.36 -4.66
C GLU A 119 14.69 -10.77 -4.41
N GLY A 120 13.38 -10.91 -4.18
CA GLY A 120 12.74 -12.22 -4.04
C GLY A 120 12.89 -13.10 -5.25
N MET A 121 12.57 -12.59 -6.44
CA MET A 121 12.74 -13.31 -7.71
C MET A 121 14.21 -13.68 -7.96
N THR A 122 15.15 -12.80 -7.62
CA THR A 122 16.59 -13.05 -7.79
C THR A 122 17.08 -14.16 -6.86
N LYS A 123 16.63 -14.19 -5.59
CA LYS A 123 16.94 -15.26 -4.64
C LYS A 123 16.35 -16.60 -5.07
N LEU A 124 15.14 -16.59 -5.64
CA LEU A 124 14.47 -17.77 -6.20
C LEU A 124 15.27 -18.35 -7.38
N LYS A 125 15.78 -17.49 -8.28
CA LYS A 125 16.67 -17.89 -9.38
C LYS A 125 18.01 -18.49 -8.89
N ASN A 126 18.49 -18.07 -7.72
CA ASN A 126 19.73 -18.55 -7.12
C ASN A 126 19.55 -19.77 -6.19
N ASN A 127 18.36 -20.40 -6.15
CA ASN A 127 18.02 -21.49 -5.22
C ASN A 127 18.32 -21.15 -3.75
N GLN A 128 18.19 -19.88 -3.38
CA GLN A 128 18.38 -19.43 -2.01
C GLN A 128 17.03 -19.27 -1.30
N PRO A 129 16.91 -19.71 -0.04
CA PRO A 129 15.69 -19.52 0.71
C PRO A 129 15.40 -18.04 0.87
N PHE A 130 14.12 -17.68 0.92
CA PHE A 130 13.72 -16.31 1.15
C PHE A 130 14.06 -15.94 2.60
N ASN A 131 15.26 -15.41 2.82
CA ASN A 131 15.66 -14.88 4.11
C ASN A 131 14.76 -13.70 4.45
N PHE A 132 13.85 -13.91 5.40
CA PHE A 132 13.17 -12.83 6.07
C PHE A 132 14.25 -11.95 6.67
N SER A 133 14.39 -10.70 6.19
CA SER A 133 15.02 -9.68 7.02
C SER A 133 14.19 -9.63 8.27
N LYS A 134 14.66 -10.33 9.31
CA LYS A 134 14.20 -10.16 10.68
C LYS A 134 14.09 -8.65 10.88
N GLY A 135 12.88 -8.18 11.17
CA GLY A 135 12.72 -6.79 11.58
C GLY A 135 13.62 -6.56 12.79
N PRO A 136 13.92 -5.31 13.18
CA PRO A 136 14.92 -5.02 14.21
C PRO A 136 14.72 -5.68 15.60
N ASN A 137 13.70 -6.53 15.81
CA ASN A 137 13.44 -7.22 17.07
C ASN A 137 12.75 -8.61 16.89
N LEU A 138 13.20 -9.48 15.99
CA LEU A 138 12.85 -10.92 16.00
C LEU A 138 14.02 -11.81 15.58
#